data_AF-A0A2N9IUR6-F1
#
_entry.id   AF-A0A2N9IUR6-F1
#
_cell.length_a   1.000
_cell.length_b   1.000
_cell.length_c   1.000
_cell.angle_alpha   90.00
_cell.angle_beta   90.00
_cell.angle_gamma   90.00
#
_symmetry.space_group_name_H-M   'P 1'
#
loop_
_entity.id
_entity.type
_entity.pdbx_description
1 polymer ?
#
loop_
_entity_poly.entity_id
_entity_poly.type
_entity_poly.pdbx_seq_one_letter_code
_entity_poly.pdbx_strand_id
1 'polypeptide(L)'
;MKEMSASFCASLLLSLMLAILLICPTYARLSVKVTENLLNKICSSHTDPPFCLQALKSDPRTPSVDLIGLTNISIHLADVAINNTLAMIGPLVNETADPKLKVQYDLCHQLYDSNVGEIESAKRAWKAGDYKTVIVMADGCITDCGDCNDAISITTSSPLSPKNIEVSNYCETQLVVSEYLDGIK
;
A
#
# COMPACT_ATOMS: atom_id res chain seq x y z
N MET A 1 -0.51 1.16 -65.01
CA MET A 1 -1.19 0.28 -64.04
C MET A 1 -0.30 -0.08 -62.82
N LYS A 2 0.66 0.77 -62.41
CA LYS A 2 1.52 0.53 -61.21
C LYS A 2 1.09 1.38 -60.00
N GLU A 3 0.62 2.59 -60.26
CA GLU A 3 0.19 3.61 -59.28
C GLU A 3 -1.03 3.18 -58.43
N MET A 4 -2.01 2.46 -58.99
CA MET A 4 -3.21 2.04 -58.25
C MET A 4 -2.93 0.97 -57.19
N SER A 5 -1.89 0.15 -57.36
CA SER A 5 -1.56 -0.93 -56.41
C SER A 5 -0.98 -0.41 -55.10
N ALA A 6 -0.21 0.68 -55.16
CA ALA A 6 0.42 1.31 -54.00
C ALA A 6 -0.61 2.04 -53.13
N SER A 7 -1.56 2.74 -53.75
CA SER A 7 -2.63 3.47 -53.06
C SER A 7 -3.58 2.53 -52.29
N PHE A 8 -3.89 1.37 -52.86
CA PHE A 8 -4.71 0.35 -52.21
C PHE A 8 -4.03 -0.28 -50.99
N CYS A 9 -2.71 -0.53 -51.07
CA CYS A 9 -1.93 -1.02 -49.92
C CYS A 9 -1.85 0.00 -48.79
N ALA A 10 -1.62 1.27 -49.10
CA ALA A 10 -1.55 2.33 -48.08
C ALA A 10 -2.88 2.48 -47.32
N SER A 11 -4.00 2.37 -48.05
CA SER A 11 -5.35 2.50 -47.48
C SER A 11 -5.72 1.33 -46.56
N LEU A 12 -5.32 0.11 -46.94
CA LEU A 12 -5.50 -1.11 -46.12
C LEU A 12 -4.66 -1.06 -44.84
N LEU A 13 -3.41 -0.58 -44.92
CA LEU A 13 -2.53 -0.44 -43.76
C LEU A 13 -3.05 0.61 -42.76
N LEU A 14 -3.56 1.75 -43.25
CA LEU A 14 -4.18 2.76 -42.40
C LEU A 14 -5.43 2.25 -41.70
N SER A 15 -6.30 1.54 -42.43
CA SER A 15 -7.51 0.92 -41.87
C SER A 15 -7.17 -0.10 -40.77
N LEU A 16 -6.15 -0.93 -40.99
CA LEU A 16 -5.71 -1.93 -40.02
C LEU A 16 -5.11 -1.29 -38.77
N MET A 17 -4.31 -0.23 -38.91
CA MET A 17 -3.76 0.54 -37.79
C MET A 17 -4.87 1.18 -36.95
N LEU A 18 -5.90 1.74 -37.60
CA LEU A 18 -7.04 2.34 -36.91
C LEU A 18 -7.90 1.28 -36.19
N ALA A 19 -8.08 0.10 -36.80
CA ALA A 19 -8.76 -1.03 -36.17
C ALA A 19 -7.99 -1.56 -34.95
N ILE A 20 -6.66 -1.67 -35.03
CA ILE A 20 -5.81 -2.08 -33.90
C ILE A 20 -5.90 -1.06 -32.75
N LEU A 21 -5.94 0.24 -33.07
CA LEU A 21 -6.11 1.31 -32.08
C LEU A 21 -7.48 1.24 -31.36
N LEU A 22 -8.53 0.82 -32.07
CA LEU A 22 -9.89 0.68 -31.53
C LEU A 22 -10.10 -0.64 -30.75
N ILE A 23 -9.37 -1.70 -31.09
CA ILE A 23 -9.45 -3.02 -30.43
C ILE A 23 -8.62 -3.05 -29.13
N CYS A 24 -7.60 -2.19 -29.03
CA CYS A 24 -6.70 -2.11 -27.87
C CYS A 24 -6.76 -0.75 -27.15
N PRO A 25 -7.87 -0.38 -26.48
CA PRO A 25 -7.87 0.78 -25.59
C PRO A 25 -7.00 0.59 -24.34
N THR A 26 -6.39 -0.60 -24.14
CA THR A 26 -5.87 -1.06 -22.84
C THR A 26 -4.35 -1.08 -22.67
N TYR A 27 -3.54 -0.79 -23.70
CA TYR A 27 -2.08 -0.84 -23.57
C TYR A 27 -1.39 0.53 -23.45
N ALA A 28 -2.10 1.62 -23.76
CA ALA A 28 -1.63 2.96 -23.44
C ALA A 28 -2.02 3.31 -21.99
N ARG A 29 -1.53 2.54 -21.00
CA ARG A 29 -1.48 3.08 -19.64
C ARG A 29 -0.44 4.19 -19.68
N LEU A 30 -0.90 5.43 -19.78
CA LEU A 30 -0.06 6.59 -19.59
C LEU A 30 0.57 6.44 -18.20
N SER A 31 1.84 6.06 -18.14
CA SER A 31 2.61 6.00 -16.90
C SER A 31 2.80 7.44 -16.42
N VAL A 32 1.77 7.98 -15.76
CA VAL A 32 1.84 9.28 -15.10
C VAL A 32 2.83 9.11 -13.96
N LYS A 33 4.03 9.69 -14.12
CA LYS A 33 5.00 9.77 -13.04
C LYS A 33 4.35 10.44 -11.84
N VAL A 34 4.68 9.95 -10.65
CA VAL A 34 4.19 10.53 -9.42
C VAL A 34 4.74 11.96 -9.27
N THR A 35 3.83 12.93 -9.28
CA THR A 35 4.15 14.36 -9.06
C THR A 35 3.83 14.74 -7.61
N GLU A 36 4.37 15.86 -7.15
CA GLU A 36 4.05 16.40 -5.82
C GLU A 36 2.56 16.69 -5.65
N ASN A 37 1.91 17.24 -6.68
CA ASN A 37 0.46 17.46 -6.67
C ASN A 37 -0.33 16.15 -6.57
N LEU A 38 0.15 15.08 -7.21
CA LEU A 38 -0.47 13.76 -7.11
C LEU A 38 -0.33 13.19 -5.69
N LEU A 39 0.85 13.28 -5.09
CA LEU A 39 1.07 12.87 -3.69
C LEU A 39 0.15 13.64 -2.73
N ASN A 40 0.05 14.95 -2.89
CA ASN A 40 -0.86 15.78 -2.08
C ASN A 40 -2.32 15.34 -2.24
N LYS A 41 -2.74 15.01 -3.47
CA LYS A 41 -4.10 14.51 -3.71
C LYS A 41 -4.33 13.16 -3.02
N ILE A 42 -3.41 12.21 -3.16
CA ILE A 42 -3.52 10.88 -2.53
C ILE A 42 -3.56 11.01 -1.00
N CYS A 43 -2.59 11.72 -0.41
CA CYS A 43 -2.49 11.84 1.04
C CYS A 43 -3.58 12.73 1.67
N SER A 44 -4.35 13.49 0.89
CA SER A 44 -5.46 14.29 1.42
C SER A 44 -6.57 13.46 2.07
N SER A 45 -6.68 12.17 1.72
CA SER A 45 -7.63 11.24 2.31
C SER A 45 -7.07 10.44 3.49
N HIS A 46 -5.81 10.67 3.87
CA HIS A 46 -5.18 10.08 5.04
C HIS A 46 -5.59 10.87 6.31
N THR A 47 -5.75 10.21 7.45
CA THR A 47 -6.06 10.86 8.73
C THR A 47 -4.98 11.85 9.17
N ASP A 48 -3.72 11.53 8.87
CA ASP A 48 -2.54 12.42 9.00
C ASP A 48 -1.86 12.68 7.63
N PRO A 49 -2.34 13.67 6.84
CA PRO A 49 -1.76 13.95 5.52
C PRO A 49 -0.26 14.30 5.54
N PRO A 50 0.26 15.10 6.50
CA PRO A 50 1.70 15.32 6.65
C PRO A 50 2.51 14.03 6.81
N PHE A 51 2.06 13.10 7.65
CA PHE A 51 2.73 11.80 7.81
C PHE A 51 2.78 11.04 6.49
N CYS A 52 1.64 10.89 5.80
CA CYS A 52 1.58 10.17 4.52
C CYS A 52 2.56 10.75 3.49
N LEU A 53 2.62 12.08 3.37
CA LEU A 53 3.55 12.75 2.48
C LEU A 53 5.01 12.49 2.85
N GLN A 54 5.33 12.58 4.14
CA GLN A 54 6.68 12.33 4.64
C GLN A 54 7.09 10.86 4.43
N ALA A 55 6.20 9.93 4.73
CA ALA A 55 6.40 8.49 4.55
C ALA A 55 6.70 8.17 3.08
N LEU A 56 5.86 8.60 2.14
CA LEU A 56 6.08 8.34 0.71
C LEU A 56 7.35 9.02 0.20
N LYS A 57 7.65 10.25 0.63
CA LYS A 57 8.89 10.97 0.23
C LYS A 57 10.16 10.41 0.88
N SER A 58 10.05 9.54 1.88
CA SER A 58 11.21 8.90 2.51
C SER A 58 11.91 7.91 1.58
N ASP A 59 11.18 7.34 0.60
CA ASP A 59 11.77 6.48 -0.42
C ASP A 59 12.28 7.31 -1.60
N PRO A 60 13.58 7.28 -1.92
CA PRO A 60 14.16 8.09 -3.00
C PRO A 60 13.65 7.70 -4.39
N ARG A 61 12.98 6.55 -4.55
CA ARG A 61 12.41 6.09 -5.81
C ARG A 61 11.06 6.76 -6.12
N THR A 62 10.38 7.33 -5.12
CA THR A 62 9.04 7.94 -5.25
C THR A 62 8.88 8.88 -6.45
N PRO A 63 9.82 9.79 -6.78
CA PRO A 63 9.68 10.68 -7.95
C PRO A 63 9.79 9.98 -9.31
N SER A 64 10.27 8.74 -9.33
CA SER A 64 10.59 7.99 -10.56
C SER A 64 9.57 6.91 -10.92
N VAL A 65 8.71 6.53 -9.98
CA VAL A 65 7.70 5.47 -10.16
C VAL A 65 6.36 6.03 -10.65
N ASP A 66 5.54 5.14 -11.19
CA ASP A 66 4.11 5.36 -11.42
C ASP A 66 3.30 4.98 -10.17
N LEU A 67 1.97 5.01 -10.27
CA LEU A 67 1.10 4.64 -9.14
C LEU A 67 1.28 3.18 -8.70
N ILE A 68 1.55 2.25 -9.63
CA ILE A 68 1.78 0.84 -9.30
C ILE A 68 3.06 0.71 -8.47
N GLY A 69 4.13 1.39 -8.87
CA GLY A 69 5.36 1.44 -8.10
C GLY A 69 5.21 2.18 -6.77
N LEU A 70 4.37 3.22 -6.70
CA LEU A 70 4.07 3.93 -5.44
C LEU A 70 3.34 3.03 -4.44
N THR A 71 2.38 2.20 -4.90
CA THR A 71 1.74 1.18 -4.07
C THR A 71 2.74 0.18 -3.52
N ASN A 72 3.73 -0.24 -4.32
CA ASN A 72 4.77 -1.14 -3.83
C ASN A 72 5.67 -0.47 -2.77
N ILE A 73 5.96 0.82 -2.92
CA ILE A 73 6.70 1.59 -1.93
C ILE A 73 5.93 1.65 -0.61
N SER A 74 4.62 1.97 -0.64
CA SER A 74 3.82 2.05 0.58
C SER A 74 3.67 0.69 1.28
N ILE A 75 3.48 -0.40 0.52
CA ILE A 75 3.51 -1.78 1.05
C ILE A 75 4.84 -2.06 1.77
N HIS A 76 5.97 -1.67 1.17
CA HIS A 76 7.29 -1.89 1.78
C HIS A 76 7.48 -1.08 3.08
N LEU A 77 7.01 0.17 3.12
CA LEU A 77 7.09 0.99 4.33
C LEU A 77 6.28 0.38 5.48
N ALA A 78 5.05 -0.08 5.20
CA ALA A 78 4.22 -0.80 6.17
C ALA A 78 4.89 -2.11 6.64
N ASP A 79 5.41 -2.91 5.72
CA ASP A 79 6.15 -4.15 6.00
C ASP A 79 7.30 -3.95 6.99
N VAL A 80 8.12 -2.91 6.77
CA VAL A 80 9.23 -2.57 7.66
C VAL A 80 8.72 -2.18 9.05
N ALA A 81 7.68 -1.34 9.12
CA ALA A 81 7.11 -0.89 10.39
C ALA A 81 6.48 -2.04 11.20
N ILE A 82 5.75 -2.94 10.52
CA ILE A 82 5.13 -4.14 11.11
C ILE A 82 6.21 -5.05 11.70
N ASN A 83 7.21 -5.44 10.91
CA ASN A 83 8.25 -6.36 11.37
C ASN A 83 9.09 -5.79 12.51
N ASN A 84 9.45 -4.50 12.45
CA ASN A 84 10.18 -3.84 13.53
C ASN A 84 9.38 -3.83 14.83
N THR A 85 8.07 -3.60 14.74
CA THR A 85 7.21 -3.58 15.93
C THR A 85 6.97 -4.98 16.48
N LEU A 86 6.76 -5.99 15.62
CA LEU A 86 6.70 -7.39 16.05
C LEU A 86 7.95 -7.81 16.82
N ALA A 87 9.13 -7.46 16.31
CA ALA A 87 10.41 -7.73 16.97
C ALA A 87 10.54 -7.03 18.34
N MET A 88 9.91 -5.86 18.51
CA MET A 88 9.86 -5.14 19.79
C MET A 88 8.87 -5.79 20.78
N ILE A 89 7.77 -6.38 20.31
CA ILE A 89 6.77 -7.01 21.18
C ILE A 89 7.34 -8.27 21.85
N GLY A 90 8.15 -9.06 21.15
CA GLY A 90 8.74 -10.30 21.69
C GLY A 90 9.43 -10.13 23.06
N PRO A 91 10.35 -9.17 23.24
CA PRO A 91 10.92 -8.85 24.55
C PRO A 91 9.89 -8.42 25.61
N LEU A 92 8.91 -7.58 25.24
CA LEU A 92 7.86 -7.13 26.17
C LEU A 92 7.06 -8.29 26.75
N VAL A 93 6.74 -9.30 25.92
CA VAL A 93 6.07 -10.54 26.31
C VAL A 93 6.89 -11.36 27.33
N ASN A 94 8.21 -11.39 27.17
CA ASN A 94 9.12 -12.24 27.95
C ASN A 94 9.58 -11.59 29.26
N GLU A 95 9.70 -10.27 29.28
CA GLU A 95 10.30 -9.52 30.40
C GLU A 95 9.25 -9.02 31.41
N THR A 96 7.98 -8.92 31.03
CA THR A 96 6.94 -8.46 31.95
C THR A 96 6.66 -9.48 33.06
N ALA A 97 6.66 -9.00 34.31
CA ALA A 97 6.24 -9.79 35.47
C ALA A 97 4.75 -9.68 35.78
N ASP A 98 4.03 -8.75 35.13
CA ASP A 98 2.59 -8.57 35.31
C ASP A 98 1.83 -9.57 34.41
N PRO A 99 1.09 -10.54 34.98
CA PRO A 99 0.37 -11.55 34.20
C PRO A 99 -0.72 -10.96 33.29
N LYS A 100 -1.35 -9.84 33.68
CA LYS A 100 -2.35 -9.17 32.85
C LYS A 100 -1.69 -8.52 31.65
N LEU A 101 -0.58 -7.84 31.88
CA LEU A 101 0.19 -7.21 30.80
C LEU A 101 0.79 -8.24 29.86
N LYS A 102 1.20 -9.41 30.37
CA LYS A 102 1.65 -10.53 29.56
C LYS A 102 0.58 -10.97 28.56
N VAL A 103 -0.66 -11.19 29.01
CA VAL A 103 -1.78 -11.57 28.12
C VAL A 103 -2.05 -10.49 27.06
N GLN A 104 -1.96 -9.22 27.42
CA GLN A 104 -2.15 -8.11 26.48
C GLN A 104 -1.04 -8.06 25.42
N TYR A 105 0.22 -8.23 25.81
CA TYR A 105 1.34 -8.29 24.87
C TYR A 105 1.29 -9.55 24.00
N ASP A 106 0.87 -10.70 24.54
CA ASP A 106 0.68 -11.94 23.78
C ASP A 106 -0.42 -11.77 22.70
N LEU A 107 -1.48 -11.02 22.99
CA LEU A 107 -2.50 -10.67 21.99
C LEU A 107 -1.91 -9.77 20.90
N CYS A 108 -1.22 -8.70 21.28
CA CYS A 108 -0.55 -7.83 20.32
C CYS A 108 0.45 -8.59 19.45
N HIS A 109 1.21 -9.53 20.01
CA HIS A 109 2.15 -10.35 19.24
C HIS A 109 1.42 -11.16 18.16
N GLN A 110 0.26 -11.75 18.48
CA GLN A 110 -0.54 -12.52 17.52
C GLN A 110 -1.12 -11.63 16.40
N LEU A 111 -1.61 -10.45 16.75
CA LEU A 111 -2.10 -9.47 15.76
C LEU A 111 -0.97 -8.98 14.84
N TYR A 112 0.23 -8.74 15.36
CA TYR A 112 1.36 -8.37 14.52
C TYR A 112 1.89 -9.53 13.65
N ASP A 113 1.81 -10.77 14.13
CA ASP A 113 2.11 -11.96 13.31
C ASP A 113 1.07 -12.13 12.18
N SER A 114 -0.21 -11.86 12.47
CA SER A 114 -1.28 -11.76 11.47
C SER A 114 -0.96 -10.70 10.42
N ASN A 115 -0.57 -9.49 10.84
CA ASN A 115 -0.17 -8.39 9.94
C ASN A 115 1.02 -8.76 9.04
N VAL A 116 1.96 -9.60 9.50
CA VAL A 116 3.03 -10.15 8.63
C VAL A 116 2.43 -11.04 7.54
N GLY A 117 1.44 -11.87 7.87
CA GLY A 117 0.69 -12.66 6.90
C GLY A 117 -0.10 -11.81 5.89
N GLU A 118 -0.72 -10.72 6.36
CA GLU A 118 -1.48 -9.78 5.54
C GLU A 118 -0.56 -9.02 4.58
N ILE A 119 0.57 -8.50 5.04
CA ILE A 119 1.50 -7.74 4.17
C ILE A 119 2.14 -8.65 3.11
N GLU A 120 2.42 -9.91 3.43
CA GLU A 120 2.86 -10.90 2.45
C GLU A 120 1.76 -11.22 1.42
N SER A 121 0.51 -11.24 1.84
CA SER A 121 -0.65 -11.39 0.94
C SER A 121 -0.82 -10.16 0.05
N ALA A 122 -0.66 -8.95 0.59
CA ALA A 122 -0.65 -7.71 -0.16
C ALA A 122 0.46 -7.69 -1.23
N LYS A 123 1.69 -8.10 -0.88
CA LYS A 123 2.80 -8.23 -1.85
C LYS A 123 2.47 -9.18 -3.00
N ARG A 124 1.83 -10.32 -2.72
CA ARG A 124 1.39 -11.28 -3.76
C ARG A 124 0.26 -10.71 -4.62
N ALA A 125 -0.73 -10.09 -4.00
CA ALA A 125 -1.87 -9.48 -4.68
C ALA A 125 -1.44 -8.31 -5.57
N TRP A 126 -0.55 -7.44 -5.10
CA TRP A 126 0.05 -6.36 -5.88
C TRP A 126 0.74 -6.89 -7.15
N LYS A 127 1.55 -7.95 -7.04
CA LYS A 127 2.19 -8.60 -8.20
C LYS A 127 1.17 -9.17 -9.20
N ALA A 128 0.02 -9.64 -8.70
CA ALA A 128 -1.06 -10.16 -9.52
C ALA A 128 -1.98 -9.08 -10.11
N GLY A 129 -1.81 -7.80 -9.71
CA GLY A 129 -2.70 -6.70 -10.08
C GLY A 129 -4.06 -6.73 -9.36
N ASP A 130 -4.18 -7.50 -8.27
CA ASP A 130 -5.38 -7.57 -7.43
C ASP A 130 -5.33 -6.50 -6.33
N TYR A 131 -5.61 -5.25 -6.71
CA TYR A 131 -5.51 -4.11 -5.78
C TYR A 131 -6.62 -4.10 -4.74
N LYS A 132 -7.75 -4.78 -4.98
CA LYS A 132 -8.81 -4.95 -3.97
C LYS A 132 -8.31 -5.75 -2.78
N THR A 133 -7.59 -6.84 -3.04
CA THR A 133 -6.95 -7.59 -1.95
C THR A 133 -5.89 -6.76 -1.24
N VAL A 134 -5.09 -5.95 -1.95
CA VAL A 134 -4.11 -5.03 -1.31
C VAL A 134 -4.79 -4.06 -0.34
N ILE A 135 -5.95 -3.51 -0.74
CA ILE A 135 -6.77 -2.61 0.08
C ILE A 135 -7.27 -3.34 1.33
N VAL A 136 -7.88 -4.52 1.17
CA VAL A 136 -8.41 -5.31 2.29
C VAL A 136 -7.32 -5.68 3.30
N MET A 137 -6.13 -6.07 2.83
CA MET A 137 -5.00 -6.38 3.73
C MET A 137 -4.49 -5.13 4.47
N ALA A 138 -4.59 -3.94 3.87
CA ALA A 138 -4.20 -2.71 4.55
C ALA A 138 -5.20 -2.33 5.66
N ASP A 139 -6.50 -2.52 5.39
CA ASP A 139 -7.59 -2.28 6.34
C ASP A 139 -7.55 -3.27 7.53
N GLY A 140 -7.22 -4.53 7.26
CA GLY A 140 -6.90 -5.55 8.28
C GLY A 140 -5.81 -5.08 9.23
N CYS A 141 -4.68 -4.63 8.68
CA CYS A 141 -3.57 -4.11 9.48
C CYS A 141 -3.97 -2.94 10.38
N ILE A 142 -4.76 -1.99 9.87
CA ILE A 142 -5.25 -0.85 10.66
C ILE A 142 -6.11 -1.33 11.82
N THR A 143 -7.00 -2.30 11.56
CA THR A 143 -7.86 -2.92 12.58
C THR A 143 -7.03 -3.62 13.65
N ASP A 144 -6.09 -4.46 13.26
CA ASP A 144 -5.20 -5.21 14.17
C ASP A 144 -4.34 -4.26 15.03
N CYS A 145 -3.88 -3.13 14.47
CA CYS A 145 -3.18 -2.09 15.24
C CYS A 145 -4.09 -1.43 16.29
N GLY A 146 -5.35 -1.15 15.93
CA GLY A 146 -6.37 -0.62 16.83
C GLY A 146 -6.68 -1.58 17.98
N ASP A 147 -6.94 -2.84 17.66
CA ASP A 147 -7.24 -3.90 18.64
C ASP A 147 -6.07 -4.11 19.62
N CYS A 148 -4.84 -4.12 19.12
CA CYS A 148 -3.66 -4.17 19.98
C CYS A 148 -3.57 -2.93 20.88
N ASN A 149 -3.84 -1.72 20.35
CA ASN A 149 -3.81 -0.50 21.14
C ASN A 149 -4.88 -0.48 22.25
N ASP A 150 -6.09 -0.96 21.95
CA ASP A 150 -7.18 -1.05 22.92
C ASP A 150 -6.86 -2.07 24.03
N ALA A 151 -6.23 -3.20 23.67
CA ALA A 151 -5.80 -4.20 24.63
C ALA A 151 -4.80 -3.65 25.66
N ILE A 152 -3.84 -2.82 25.23
CA ILE A 152 -2.79 -2.26 26.10
C ILE A 152 -3.19 -0.93 26.77
N SER A 153 -4.23 -0.25 26.29
CA SER A 153 -4.69 1.05 26.82
C SER A 153 -5.25 0.98 28.25
N ILE A 154 -5.53 -0.22 28.75
CA ILE A 154 -5.93 -0.46 30.15
C ILE A 154 -4.75 -0.26 31.12
N THR A 155 -3.53 -0.14 30.61
CA THR A 155 -2.30 0.05 31.40
C THR A 155 -1.77 1.47 31.28
N THR A 156 -1.14 1.98 32.34
CA THR A 156 -0.48 3.29 32.29
C THR A 156 0.69 3.26 31.30
N SER A 157 0.52 3.96 30.17
CA SER A 157 1.53 4.28 29.14
C SER A 157 2.39 3.09 28.70
N SER A 158 1.79 2.16 27.95
CA SER A 158 2.56 1.11 27.27
C SER A 158 3.50 1.72 26.21
N PRO A 159 4.77 1.28 26.12
CA PRO A 159 5.68 1.73 25.07
C PRO A 159 5.21 1.32 23.65
N LEU A 160 4.24 0.40 23.57
CA LEU A 160 3.71 -0.11 22.31
C LEU A 160 2.62 0.81 21.71
N SER A 161 1.94 1.63 22.51
CA SER A 161 0.89 2.55 22.01
C SER A 161 1.37 3.49 20.89
N PRO A 162 2.50 4.23 21.01
CA PRO A 162 2.98 5.06 19.91
C PRO A 162 3.39 4.23 18.68
N LYS A 163 3.80 2.97 18.86
CA LYS A 163 4.17 2.07 17.76
C LYS A 163 2.96 1.54 17.00
N ASN A 164 1.87 1.24 17.69
CA ASN A 164 0.61 0.87 17.05
C ASN A 164 0.10 2.00 16.16
N ILE A 165 0.17 3.25 16.65
CA ILE A 165 -0.22 4.43 15.87
C ILE A 165 0.70 4.61 14.65
N GLU A 166 2.01 4.48 14.84
CA GLU A 166 2.99 4.59 13.74
C GLU A 166 2.73 3.54 12.64
N VAL A 167 2.51 2.28 13.01
CA VAL A 167 2.22 1.20 12.05
C VAL A 167 0.87 1.42 11.38
N SER A 168 -0.16 1.80 12.13
CA SER A 168 -1.47 2.14 11.58
C SER A 168 -1.37 3.25 10.52
N ASN A 169 -0.56 4.28 10.75
CA ASN A 169 -0.36 5.34 9.77
C ASN A 169 0.37 4.85 8.50
N TYR A 170 1.33 3.92 8.61
CA TYR A 170 1.93 3.30 7.42
C TYR A 170 0.94 2.42 6.66
N CYS A 171 0.12 1.63 7.37
CA CYS A 171 -0.92 0.81 6.76
C CYS A 171 -2.02 1.66 6.11
N GLU A 172 -2.40 2.79 6.71
CA GLU A 172 -3.31 3.76 6.10
C GLU A 172 -2.67 4.46 4.88
N THR A 173 -1.38 4.77 4.93
CA THR A 173 -0.63 5.27 3.76
C THR A 173 -0.67 4.26 2.61
N GLN A 174 -0.51 2.97 2.90
CA GLN A 174 -0.72 1.90 1.91
C GLN A 174 -2.15 1.88 1.38
N LEU A 175 -3.14 1.97 2.27
CA LEU A 175 -4.56 1.93 1.93
C LEU A 175 -4.92 3.04 0.94
N VAL A 176 -4.63 4.30 1.27
CA VAL A 176 -5.04 5.45 0.43
C VAL A 176 -4.35 5.46 -0.94
N VAL A 177 -3.09 5.01 -1.01
CA VAL A 177 -2.39 4.85 -2.29
C VAL A 177 -3.05 3.77 -3.14
N SER A 178 -3.46 2.66 -2.52
CA SER A 178 -4.08 1.53 -3.21
C SER A 178 -5.51 1.84 -3.66
N GLU A 179 -6.31 2.53 -2.85
CA GLU A 179 -7.65 3.01 -3.23
C GLU A 179 -7.60 3.98 -4.40
N TYR A 180 -6.61 4.88 -4.43
CA TYR A 180 -6.41 5.79 -5.55
C TYR A 180 -6.04 5.03 -6.83
N LEU A 181 -5.20 3.99 -6.73
CA LEU A 181 -4.83 3.14 -7.85
C LEU A 181 -6.02 2.33 -8.40
N ASP A 182 -6.89 1.81 -7.52
CA ASP A 182 -8.10 1.05 -7.91
C ASP A 182 -9.23 1.96 -8.42
N GLY A 183 -9.12 3.28 -8.23
CA GLY A 183 -10.10 4.28 -8.70
C GLY A 183 -11.28 4.51 -7.75
N ILE A 184 -11.11 4.19 -6.47
CA ILE A 184 -12.12 4.42 -5.42
C ILE A 184 -12.13 5.90 -4.97
N LYS A 185 -10.99 6.59 -5.08
CA LYS A 185 -10.78 8.00 -4.65
C LYS A 185 -10.14 8.86 -5.75
#